data_AF-A0A382B7W7-F1
#
_entry.id   AF-A0A382B7W7-F1
#
_cell.length_a   1.000
_cell.length_b   1.000
_cell.length_c   1.000
_cell.angle_alpha   90.00
_cell.angle_beta   90.00
_cell.angle_gamma   90.00
#
_symmetry.space_group_name_H-M   'P 1'
#
loop_
_entity.id
_entity.type
_entity.pdbx_description
1 polymer ?
#
loop_
_entity_poly.entity_id
_entity_poly.type
_entity_poly.pdbx_seq_one_letter_code
_entity_poly.pdbx_strand_id
1 'polypeptide(L)'
;AFGLARQLNIKREDAQAYVDLYFERYPSVKQYMDDTRRQAREQGYVSTVFGRRLYLPEIESRNHQRRQYAERSAINAPMQGTAADIIKRAMVRVEHWLEENMNDAALIMQVHDELVLEVPEDQAFEVSTELAQIMESAAELSVPLKVETGIGFNWDEAH
;
A
#
# COMPACT_ATOMS: atom_id res chain seq x y z
N ALA A 1 -2.11 -14.67 -15.85
CA ALA A 1 -3.21 -15.39 -16.52
C ALA A 1 -3.88 -16.47 -15.67
N PHE A 2 -3.22 -17.57 -15.24
CA PHE A 2 -3.93 -18.67 -14.55
C PHE A 2 -4.68 -18.26 -13.26
N GLY A 3 -4.04 -17.47 -12.39
CA GLY A 3 -4.71 -16.95 -11.19
C GLY A 3 -5.88 -16.01 -11.51
N LEU A 4 -5.69 -15.13 -12.49
CA LEU A 4 -6.72 -14.21 -12.97
C LEU A 4 -7.93 -14.95 -13.56
N ALA A 5 -7.69 -15.98 -14.36
CA ALA A 5 -8.75 -16.81 -14.95
C ALA A 5 -9.65 -17.43 -13.88
N ARG A 6 -9.04 -17.91 -12.77
CA ARG A 6 -9.78 -18.49 -11.64
C ARG A 6 -10.56 -17.44 -10.86
N GLN A 7 -10.01 -16.24 -10.64
CA GLN A 7 -10.68 -15.15 -9.94
C GLN A 7 -11.86 -14.58 -10.74
N LEU A 8 -11.70 -14.46 -12.05
CA LEU A 8 -12.73 -13.92 -12.95
C LEU A 8 -13.69 -14.99 -13.48
N ASN A 9 -13.45 -16.26 -13.17
CA ASN A 9 -14.21 -17.40 -13.68
C ASN A 9 -14.33 -17.42 -15.22
N ILE A 10 -13.21 -17.19 -15.91
CA ILE A 10 -13.10 -17.17 -17.39
C ILE A 10 -12.10 -18.20 -17.90
N LYS A 11 -12.09 -18.44 -19.21
CA LYS A 11 -11.09 -19.34 -19.82
C LYS A 11 -9.68 -18.73 -19.69
N ARG A 12 -8.68 -19.60 -19.65
CA ARG A 12 -7.27 -19.20 -19.53
C ARG A 12 -6.82 -18.30 -20.68
N GLU A 13 -7.30 -18.57 -21.90
CA GLU A 13 -6.98 -17.80 -23.10
C GLU A 13 -7.53 -16.37 -23.00
N ASP A 14 -8.78 -16.22 -22.58
CA ASP A 14 -9.41 -14.91 -22.34
C ASP A 14 -8.65 -14.10 -21.28
N ALA A 15 -8.26 -14.75 -20.17
CA ALA A 15 -7.46 -14.11 -19.13
C ALA A 15 -6.05 -13.70 -19.61
N GLN A 16 -5.46 -14.44 -20.54
CA GLN A 16 -4.17 -14.08 -21.14
C GLN A 16 -4.34 -12.88 -22.08
N ALA A 17 -5.34 -12.91 -22.95
CA ALA A 17 -5.67 -11.80 -23.84
C ALA A 17 -5.93 -10.49 -23.07
N TYR A 18 -6.60 -10.57 -21.91
CA TYR A 18 -6.79 -9.40 -21.04
C TYR A 18 -5.48 -8.87 -20.46
N VAL A 19 -4.58 -9.75 -20.01
CA VAL A 19 -3.26 -9.34 -19.49
C VAL A 19 -2.43 -8.69 -20.61
N ASP A 20 -2.47 -9.25 -21.82
CA ASP A 20 -1.71 -8.73 -22.95
C ASP A 20 -2.23 -7.35 -23.37
N LEU A 21 -3.55 -7.19 -23.48
CA LEU A 21 -4.20 -5.89 -23.78
C LEU A 21 -3.94 -4.86 -22.67
N TYR A 22 -3.92 -5.29 -21.41
CA TYR A 22 -3.60 -4.41 -20.28
C TYR A 22 -2.17 -3.87 -20.41
N PHE A 23 -1.19 -4.70 -20.75
CA PHE A 23 0.19 -4.26 -20.93
C PHE A 23 0.41 -3.47 -22.22
N GLU A 24 -0.37 -3.72 -23.27
CA GLU A 24 -0.37 -2.86 -24.46
C GLU A 24 -0.84 -1.44 -24.12
N ARG A 25 -1.89 -1.32 -23.31
CA ARG A 25 -2.43 -0.02 -22.87
C ARG A 25 -1.58 0.66 -21.81
N TYR A 26 -0.95 -0.11 -20.92
CA TYR A 26 -0.12 0.38 -19.82
C TYR A 26 1.29 -0.22 -19.88
N PRO A 27 2.10 0.11 -20.90
CA PRO A 27 3.40 -0.51 -21.15
C PRO A 27 4.38 -0.29 -20.00
N SER A 28 4.31 0.87 -19.33
CA SER A 28 5.17 1.20 -18.19
C SER A 28 4.97 0.27 -17.00
N VAL A 29 3.79 -0.33 -16.83
CA VAL A 29 3.55 -1.32 -15.76
C VAL A 29 4.32 -2.59 -16.03
N LYS A 30 4.31 -3.06 -17.28
CA LYS A 30 5.12 -4.22 -17.68
C LYS A 30 6.61 -3.95 -17.50
N GLN A 31 7.05 -2.77 -17.93
CA GLN A 31 8.43 -2.34 -17.77
C GLN A 31 8.85 -2.34 -16.30
N TYR A 32 8.05 -1.75 -15.41
CA TYR A 32 8.30 -1.77 -13.96
C TYR A 32 8.45 -3.19 -13.42
N MET A 33 7.58 -4.12 -13.81
CA MET A 33 7.66 -5.53 -13.35
C MET A 33 8.93 -6.23 -13.86
N ASP A 34 9.32 -5.99 -15.11
CA ASP A 34 10.53 -6.55 -15.71
C ASP A 34 11.79 -5.98 -15.04
N ASP A 35 11.85 -4.66 -14.87
CA ASP A 35 12.97 -3.94 -14.25
C ASP A 35 13.14 -4.33 -12.78
N THR A 36 12.05 -4.42 -12.01
CA THR A 36 12.09 -4.81 -10.59
C THR A 36 12.61 -6.23 -10.43
N ARG A 37 12.21 -7.17 -11.30
CA ARG A 37 12.73 -8.56 -11.28
C ARG A 37 14.21 -8.61 -11.61
N ARG A 38 14.65 -7.83 -12.60
CA ARG A 38 16.07 -7.72 -12.97
C ARG A 38 16.88 -7.18 -11.80
N GLN A 39 16.47 -6.05 -11.24
CA GLN A 39 17.14 -5.42 -10.10
C GLN A 39 17.21 -6.39 -8.91
N ALA A 40 16.12 -7.08 -8.59
CA ALA A 40 16.08 -8.06 -7.50
C ALA A 40 17.10 -9.20 -7.68
N ARG A 41 17.32 -9.67 -8.91
CA ARG A 41 18.34 -10.69 -9.22
C ARG A 41 19.75 -10.13 -9.10
N GLU A 42 19.97 -8.92 -9.61
CA GLU A 42 21.30 -8.29 -9.62
C GLU A 42 21.82 -7.96 -8.21
N GLN A 43 20.95 -7.45 -7.33
CA GLN A 43 21.37 -6.98 -5.99
C GLN A 43 20.90 -7.87 -4.82
N GLY A 44 20.02 -8.86 -5.08
CA GLY A 44 19.51 -9.78 -4.07
C GLY A 44 18.42 -9.20 -3.14
N TYR A 45 17.93 -7.99 -3.39
CA TYR A 45 16.85 -7.35 -2.62
C TYR A 45 16.04 -6.38 -3.48
N VAL A 46 14.89 -5.95 -2.97
CA VAL A 46 14.12 -4.79 -3.49
C VAL A 46 13.90 -3.78 -2.36
N SER A 47 13.59 -2.52 -2.70
CA SER A 47 13.38 -1.46 -1.71
C SER A 47 12.06 -0.71 -1.91
N THR A 48 11.51 -0.20 -0.82
CA THR A 48 10.41 0.79 -0.83
C THR A 48 10.92 2.15 -1.31
N VAL A 49 10.00 3.08 -1.58
CA VAL A 49 10.34 4.48 -1.93
C VAL A 49 11.19 5.15 -0.85
N PHE A 50 11.00 4.75 0.42
CA PHE A 50 11.75 5.27 1.57
C PHE A 50 13.00 4.45 1.93
N GLY A 51 13.39 3.50 1.08
CA GLY A 51 14.65 2.77 1.20
C GLY A 51 14.62 1.53 2.10
N ARG A 52 13.46 1.14 2.67
CA ARG A 52 13.34 -0.12 3.40
C ARG A 52 13.53 -1.29 2.44
N ARG A 53 14.36 -2.27 2.82
CA ARG A 53 14.72 -3.40 1.96
C ARG A 53 14.01 -4.69 2.33
N LEU A 54 13.66 -5.49 1.32
CA LEU A 54 13.32 -6.91 1.44
C LEU A 54 14.36 -7.73 0.68
N TYR A 55 15.13 -8.55 1.40
CA TYR A 55 16.09 -9.49 0.82
C TYR A 55 15.37 -10.73 0.28
N LEU A 56 15.82 -11.19 -0.89
CA LEU A 56 15.17 -12.27 -1.66
C LEU A 56 16.18 -13.39 -1.92
N PRO A 57 16.53 -14.21 -0.90
CA PRO A 57 17.58 -15.22 -1.04
C PRO A 57 17.27 -16.30 -2.10
N GLU A 58 15.98 -16.51 -2.40
CA GLU A 58 15.52 -17.51 -3.37
C GLU A 58 15.34 -16.93 -4.80
N ILE A 59 15.77 -15.68 -5.06
CA ILE A 59 15.57 -15.02 -6.37
C ILE A 59 16.35 -15.70 -7.51
N GLU A 60 17.43 -16.40 -7.18
CA GLU A 60 18.23 -17.21 -8.13
C GLU A 60 18.04 -18.72 -7.94
N SER A 61 17.02 -19.13 -7.17
CA SER A 61 16.79 -20.53 -6.84
C SER A 61 16.66 -21.39 -8.10
N ARG A 62 17.33 -22.55 -8.12
CA ARG A 62 17.12 -23.58 -9.14
C ARG A 62 15.73 -24.21 -9.03
N ASN A 63 15.10 -24.14 -7.85
CA ASN A 63 13.73 -24.56 -7.67
C ASN A 63 12.78 -23.51 -8.27
N HIS A 64 12.10 -23.90 -9.36
CA HIS A 64 11.21 -23.01 -10.10
C HIS A 64 10.11 -22.39 -9.23
N GLN A 65 9.51 -23.14 -8.31
CA GLN A 65 8.42 -22.63 -7.46
C GLN A 65 8.94 -21.59 -6.46
N ARG A 66 10.10 -21.84 -5.84
CA ARG A 66 10.71 -20.89 -4.90
C ARG A 66 11.13 -19.60 -5.61
N ARG A 67 11.75 -19.72 -6.79
CA ARG A 67 12.12 -18.57 -7.61
C ARG A 67 10.89 -17.75 -8.03
N GLN A 68 9.83 -18.40 -8.50
CA GLN A 68 8.60 -17.72 -8.89
C GLN A 68 7.94 -16.99 -7.71
N TYR A 69 7.99 -17.57 -6.51
CA TYR A 69 7.53 -16.91 -5.29
C TYR A 69 8.39 -15.66 -5.00
N ALA A 70 9.72 -15.78 -5.05
CA ALA A 70 10.63 -14.65 -4.84
C ALA A 70 10.41 -13.52 -5.86
N GLU A 71 10.20 -13.84 -7.14
CA GLU A 71 9.89 -12.85 -8.18
C GLU A 71 8.55 -12.14 -7.94
N ARG A 72 7.54 -12.85 -7.44
CA ARG A 72 6.26 -12.24 -7.05
C ARG A 72 6.43 -11.31 -5.86
N SER A 73 7.21 -11.74 -4.86
CA SER A 73 7.54 -10.91 -3.70
C SER A 73 8.34 -9.67 -4.10
N ALA A 74 9.25 -9.78 -5.07
CA ALA A 74 10.02 -8.65 -5.60
C ALA A 74 9.12 -7.55 -6.17
N ILE A 75 8.05 -7.91 -6.87
CA ILE A 75 7.12 -6.94 -7.47
C ILE A 75 6.20 -6.33 -6.40
N ASN A 76 5.73 -7.14 -5.45
CA ASN A 76 4.75 -6.72 -4.45
C ASN A 76 5.35 -5.89 -3.32
N ALA A 77 6.55 -6.25 -2.85
CA ALA A 77 7.16 -5.67 -1.66
C ALA A 77 7.43 -4.16 -1.76
N PRO A 78 7.87 -3.60 -2.90
CA PRO A 78 8.01 -2.15 -3.03
C PRO A 78 6.68 -1.41 -2.84
N MET A 79 5.58 -1.92 -3.41
CA MET A 79 4.26 -1.28 -3.32
C MET A 79 3.67 -1.41 -1.90
N GLN A 80 3.52 -2.64 -1.40
CA GLN A 80 2.98 -2.89 -0.06
C GLN A 80 3.87 -2.28 1.02
N GLY A 81 5.18 -2.38 0.83
CA GLY A 81 6.14 -1.83 1.75
C GLY A 81 6.08 -0.30 1.78
N THR A 82 5.92 0.35 0.63
CA THR A 82 5.77 1.81 0.60
C THR A 82 4.48 2.24 1.30
N ALA A 83 3.35 1.55 1.09
CA ALA A 83 2.12 1.82 1.83
C ALA A 83 2.31 1.69 3.36
N ALA A 84 2.97 0.63 3.80
CA ALA A 84 3.30 0.43 5.22
C ALA A 84 4.27 1.48 5.79
N ASP A 85 5.12 2.10 4.96
CA ASP A 85 5.97 3.20 5.39
C ASP A 85 5.17 4.51 5.49
N ILE A 86 4.27 4.77 4.53
CA ILE A 86 3.38 5.94 4.52
C ILE A 86 2.48 5.93 5.76
N ILE A 87 1.80 4.82 6.03
CA ILE A 87 0.86 4.75 7.17
C ILE A 87 1.59 4.97 8.50
N LYS A 88 2.81 4.44 8.67
CA LYS A 88 3.61 4.67 9.88
C LYS A 88 4.05 6.12 10.02
N ARG A 89 4.40 6.78 8.91
CA ARG A 89 4.73 8.21 8.91
C ARG A 89 3.49 9.05 9.24
N ALA A 90 2.32 8.67 8.72
CA ALA A 90 1.05 9.30 9.06
C ALA A 90 0.75 9.15 10.56
N MET A 91 0.83 7.94 11.11
CA MET A 91 0.62 7.68 12.55
C MET A 91 1.49 8.57 13.44
N VAL A 92 2.79 8.67 13.16
CA VAL A 92 3.71 9.53 13.95
C VAL A 92 3.32 11.00 13.89
N ARG A 93 2.87 11.49 12.72
CA ARG A 93 2.45 12.89 12.56
C ARG A 93 1.11 13.17 13.23
N VAL A 94 0.16 12.24 13.11
CA VAL A 94 -1.15 12.33 13.75
C VAL A 94 -0.97 12.35 15.27
N GLU A 95 -0.17 11.43 15.81
CA GLU A 95 0.11 11.38 17.25
C GLU A 95 0.72 12.71 17.75
N HIS A 96 1.72 13.23 17.04
CA HIS A 96 2.35 14.49 17.40
C HIS A 96 1.36 15.66 17.38
N TRP A 97 0.49 15.73 16.37
CA TRP A 97 -0.55 16.75 16.29
C TRP A 97 -1.58 16.62 17.42
N LEU A 98 -2.01 15.39 17.75
CA LEU A 98 -2.89 15.12 18.88
C LEU A 98 -2.28 15.61 20.20
N GLU A 99 -1.02 15.26 20.48
CA GLU A 99 -0.31 15.68 21.70
C GLU A 99 -0.21 17.21 21.84
N GLU A 100 -0.11 17.96 20.73
CA GLU A 100 0.02 19.41 20.75
C GLU A 100 -1.31 20.17 20.83
N ASN A 101 -2.39 19.60 20.27
CA ASN A 101 -3.64 20.34 20.02
C ASN A 101 -4.85 19.78 20.77
N MET A 102 -4.79 18.53 21.25
CA MET A 102 -5.94 17.79 21.76
C MET A 102 -5.63 17.19 23.14
N ASN A 103 -6.57 17.31 24.08
CA ASN A 103 -6.44 16.66 25.40
C ASN A 103 -7.25 15.37 25.52
N ASP A 104 -8.35 15.24 24.76
CA ASP A 104 -9.35 14.19 24.90
C ASP A 104 -9.60 13.43 23.58
N ALA A 105 -8.57 13.26 22.76
CA ALA A 105 -8.62 12.47 21.53
C ALA A 105 -7.48 11.45 21.49
N ALA A 106 -7.73 10.26 20.92
CA ALA A 106 -6.75 9.18 20.91
C ALA A 106 -6.80 8.37 19.62
N LEU A 107 -5.63 8.04 19.07
CA LEU A 107 -5.48 7.00 18.04
C LEU A 107 -5.60 5.62 18.69
N ILE A 108 -6.72 4.94 18.47
CA ILE A 108 -7.03 3.67 19.15
C ILE A 108 -6.71 2.43 18.31
N MET A 109 -6.69 2.55 16.98
CA MET A 109 -6.44 1.41 16.09
C MET A 109 -5.75 1.82 14.80
N GLN A 110 -4.92 0.90 14.29
CA GLN A 110 -4.47 0.88 12.91
C GLN A 110 -4.75 -0.51 12.34
N VAL A 111 -5.50 -0.58 11.24
CA VAL A 111 -5.79 -1.82 10.53
C VAL A 111 -5.76 -1.53 9.03
N HIS A 112 -5.25 -2.45 8.22
CA HIS A 112 -5.02 -2.22 6.78
C HIS A 112 -4.33 -0.88 6.47
N ASP A 113 -5.06 0.06 5.87
CA ASP A 113 -4.69 1.42 5.50
C ASP A 113 -5.51 2.49 6.24
N GLU A 114 -6.30 2.11 7.24
CA GLU A 114 -7.11 3.00 8.07
C GLU A 114 -6.49 3.28 9.44
N LEU A 115 -6.75 4.49 9.95
CA LEU A 115 -6.48 4.93 11.32
C LEU A 115 -7.82 5.24 11.99
N VAL A 116 -8.08 4.63 13.14
CA VAL A 116 -9.32 4.83 13.91
C VAL A 116 -9.01 5.62 15.17
N LEU A 117 -9.73 6.72 15.36
CA LEU A 117 -9.58 7.61 16.50
C LEU A 117 -10.88 7.65 17.31
N GLU A 118 -10.75 7.80 18.63
CA GLU A 118 -11.83 8.30 19.49
C GLU A 118 -11.61 9.79 19.73
N VAL A 119 -12.67 10.57 19.57
CA VAL A 119 -12.63 12.05 19.62
C VAL A 119 -13.89 12.57 20.32
N PRO A 120 -13.85 13.76 20.95
CA PRO A 120 -15.05 14.40 21.48
C PRO A 120 -16.02 14.74 20.34
N GLU A 121 -17.31 14.53 20.56
CA GLU A 121 -18.36 14.67 19.53
C GLU A 121 -18.39 16.09 18.92
N ASP A 122 -18.16 17.11 19.73
CA ASP A 122 -18.15 18.52 19.31
C ASP A 122 -16.91 18.89 18.47
N GLN A 123 -15.88 18.05 18.46
CA GLN A 123 -14.61 18.27 17.75
C GLN A 123 -14.45 17.33 16.55
N ALA A 124 -15.34 16.36 16.37
CA ALA A 124 -15.17 15.27 15.39
C ALA A 124 -14.94 15.77 13.95
N PHE A 125 -15.66 16.80 13.51
CA PHE A 125 -15.51 17.37 12.16
C PHE A 125 -14.19 18.11 11.95
N GLU A 126 -13.73 18.85 12.97
CA GLU A 126 -12.45 19.55 12.91
C GLU A 126 -11.31 18.54 12.87
N VAL A 127 -11.34 17.55 13.78
CA VAL A 127 -10.33 16.49 13.83
C VAL A 127 -10.30 15.69 12.53
N SER A 128 -11.46 15.34 11.95
CA SER A 128 -11.48 14.60 10.67
C SER A 128 -10.84 15.40 9.54
N THR A 129 -11.08 16.72 9.50
CA THR A 129 -10.53 17.61 8.47
C THR A 129 -9.01 17.72 8.57
N GLU A 130 -8.48 17.90 9.78
CA GLU A 130 -7.04 17.95 10.02
C GLU A 130 -6.37 16.59 9.80
N LEU A 131 -7.00 15.51 10.24
CA LEU A 131 -6.50 14.14 10.06
C LEU A 131 -6.30 13.83 8.57
N ALA A 132 -7.28 14.17 7.72
CA ALA A 132 -7.16 13.98 6.28
C ALA A 132 -5.93 14.72 5.71
N GLN A 133 -5.74 15.99 6.06
CA GLN A 133 -4.61 16.79 5.58
C GLN A 133 -3.25 16.23 6.04
N ILE A 134 -3.15 15.81 7.31
CA ILE A 134 -1.93 15.23 7.88
C ILE A 134 -1.59 13.90 7.18
N MET A 135 -2.59 13.05 6.96
CA MET A 135 -2.42 11.74 6.33
C MET A 135 -2.11 11.86 4.82
N GLU A 136 -2.78 12.74 4.09
CA GLU A 136 -2.51 12.99 2.66
C GLU A 136 -1.11 13.55 2.43
N SER A 137 -0.62 14.37 3.36
CA SER A 137 0.74 14.94 3.30
C SER A 137 1.83 14.00 3.82
N ALA A 138 1.49 12.79 4.30
CA ALA A 138 2.42 11.84 4.93
C ALA A 138 3.59 11.41 4.00
N ALA A 139 3.43 11.58 2.69
CA ALA A 139 4.48 11.39 1.71
C ALA A 139 4.38 12.38 0.55
N GLU A 140 5.53 12.78 0.02
CA GLU A 140 5.61 13.54 -1.24
C GLU A 140 5.77 12.55 -2.39
N LEU A 141 4.76 12.47 -3.25
CA LEU A 141 4.68 11.55 -4.38
C LEU A 141 4.25 12.31 -5.63
N SER A 142 4.57 11.77 -6.81
CA SER A 142 4.13 12.36 -8.09
C SER A 142 2.60 12.32 -8.29
N VAL A 143 1.92 11.43 -7.56
CA VAL A 143 0.46 11.31 -7.52
C VAL A 143 0.03 11.66 -6.09
N PRO A 144 -0.90 12.61 -5.89
CA PRO A 144 -1.36 12.99 -4.56
C PRO A 144 -2.08 11.82 -3.89
N LEU A 145 -1.81 11.61 -2.60
CA LEU A 145 -2.60 10.72 -1.77
C LEU A 145 -3.94 11.37 -1.48
N LYS A 146 -4.98 10.55 -1.33
CA LYS A 146 -6.32 10.99 -0.94
C LYS A 146 -6.76 10.16 0.26
N VAL A 147 -7.34 10.80 1.25
CA VAL A 147 -7.87 10.16 2.46
C VAL A 147 -9.37 10.38 2.51
N GLU A 148 -10.10 9.32 2.82
CA GLU A 148 -11.54 9.37 3.08
C GLU A 148 -11.73 9.30 4.60
N THR A 149 -12.69 10.08 5.09
CA THR A 149 -12.99 10.17 6.52
C THR A 149 -14.46 9.92 6.76
N GLY A 150 -14.78 9.08 7.74
CA GLY A 150 -16.13 8.91 8.27
C GLY A 150 -16.16 9.19 9.77
N ILE A 151 -17.35 9.54 10.26
CA ILE A 151 -17.63 9.83 11.67
C ILE A 151 -18.88 9.04 12.03
N GLY A 152 -18.84 8.32 13.15
CA GLY A 152 -19.95 7.50 13.62
C GLY A 152 -19.81 7.20 15.11
N PHE A 153 -20.88 6.69 15.72
CA PHE A 153 -20.86 6.31 17.14
C PHE A 153 -20.21 4.95 17.40
N ASN A 154 -19.92 4.23 16.33
CA ASN A 154 -19.18 2.98 16.33
C ASN A 154 -18.40 2.84 15.02
N TRP A 155 -17.50 1.86 14.97
CA TRP A 155 -16.60 1.66 13.82
C TRP A 155 -17.34 1.37 12.51
N ASP A 156 -18.46 0.64 12.54
CA ASP A 156 -19.25 0.31 11.33
C ASP A 156 -19.93 1.54 10.71
N GLU A 157 -20.35 2.51 11.54
CA GLU A 157 -20.91 3.78 11.05
C GLU A 157 -19.85 4.73 10.49
N ALA A 158 -18.62 4.64 10.99
CA ALA A 158 -17.51 5.51 10.60
C ALA A 158 -16.70 4.97 9.41
N HIS A 159 -16.83 3.69 9.08
CA HIS A 159 -16.17 3.01 7.96
C HIS A 159 -16.98 3.15 6.67
#